data_AF-A0A954Y2T7-F1
#
_entry.id   AF-A0A954Y2T7-F1
#
_cell.length_a   1.000
_cell.length_b   1.000
_cell.length_c   1.000
_cell.angle_alpha   90.00
_cell.angle_beta   90.00
_cell.angle_gamma   90.00
#
_symmetry.space_group_name_H-M   'P 1'
#
loop_
_entity.id
_entity.type
_entity.pdbx_description
1 polymer ?
#
loop_
_entity_poly.entity_id
_entity_poly.type
_entity_poly.pdbx_seq_one_letter_code
_entity_poly.pdbx_strand_id
1 'polypeptide(L)'
;PYWRIVAGPDESSQRGRFAVVCKPDARYLPNDPDDSQWVSMPSWRTAQRNTVYTFQTEFELDGYDLSTIQLFGRFLADNGVREVRVNGSPVEVESWVDNQSWQEFDHSQFRFVNVTSGLVKGKNVIEIDVWNGIFQEPAQSRGDPNPMALRVEWYAFGRQTNQL
;
A
#
# COMPACT_ATOMS: atom_id res chain seq x y z
N PRO A 1 -1.81 -6.23 -9.65
CA PRO A 1 -0.35 -6.15 -9.36
C PRO A 1 0.04 -7.16 -8.27
N TYR A 2 1.18 -7.84 -8.41
CA TYR A 2 1.67 -8.78 -7.40
C TYR A 2 2.45 -8.04 -6.32
N TRP A 3 1.78 -7.73 -5.22
CA TRP A 3 2.39 -7.08 -4.06
C TRP A 3 3.30 -8.05 -3.29
N ARG A 4 4.43 -7.55 -2.79
CA ARG A 4 5.33 -8.23 -1.87
C ARG A 4 5.48 -7.43 -0.59
N ILE A 5 5.81 -8.10 0.51
CA ILE A 5 6.21 -7.45 1.77
C ILE A 5 7.72 -7.58 1.88
N VAL A 6 8.44 -6.46 1.91
CA VAL A 6 9.90 -6.42 1.78
C VAL A 6 10.62 -5.91 3.04
N ALA A 7 9.87 -5.35 3.99
CA ALA A 7 10.35 -4.99 5.32
C ALA A 7 9.21 -5.09 6.34
N GLY A 8 9.56 -5.35 7.61
CA GLY A 8 8.65 -5.57 8.73
C GLY A 8 9.42 -6.13 9.94
N PRO A 9 8.77 -6.36 11.09
CA PRO A 9 9.47 -6.70 12.34
C PRO A 9 10.14 -8.08 12.32
N ASP A 10 9.63 -9.02 11.51
CA ASP A 10 10.22 -10.34 11.30
C ASP A 10 10.97 -10.40 9.95
N GLU A 11 11.97 -9.52 9.76
CA GLU A 11 12.69 -9.33 8.50
C GLU A 11 13.22 -10.62 7.86
N SER A 12 13.55 -11.64 8.66
CA SER A 12 14.07 -12.92 8.16
C SER A 12 12.98 -13.86 7.62
N SER A 13 11.73 -13.74 8.08
CA SER A 13 10.64 -14.64 7.70
C SER A 13 9.70 -14.04 6.67
N GLN A 14 9.55 -12.71 6.63
CA GLN A 14 8.55 -12.04 5.80
C GLN A 14 9.11 -11.44 4.50
N ARG A 15 10.43 -11.20 4.42
CA ARG A 15 11.04 -10.48 3.30
C ARG A 15 10.88 -11.22 1.98
N GLY A 16 10.27 -10.53 1.02
CA GLY A 16 10.08 -11.01 -0.34
C GLY A 16 8.86 -11.93 -0.54
N ARG A 17 8.06 -12.18 0.51
CA ARG A 17 6.81 -12.94 0.37
C ARG A 17 5.76 -12.13 -0.39
N PHE A 18 4.95 -12.82 -1.18
CA PHE A 18 3.76 -12.22 -1.77
C PHE A 18 2.77 -11.84 -0.66
N ALA A 19 2.17 -10.67 -0.80
CA ALA A 19 0.98 -10.33 -0.05
C ALA A 19 -0.19 -11.22 -0.50
N VAL A 20 -1.08 -11.54 0.42
CA VAL A 20 -2.29 -12.32 0.19
C VAL A 20 -3.50 -11.39 0.23
N VAL A 21 -4.52 -11.72 -0.56
CA VAL A 21 -5.83 -11.06 -0.44
C VAL A 21 -6.41 -11.39 0.94
N CYS A 22 -6.75 -10.37 1.71
CA CYS A 22 -7.43 -10.56 2.99
C CYS A 22 -8.94 -10.41 2.85
N LYS A 23 -9.68 -11.12 3.70
CA LYS A 23 -11.13 -10.97 3.81
C LYS A 23 -11.43 -9.70 4.63
N PRO A 24 -12.04 -8.65 4.03
CA PRO A 24 -12.34 -7.41 4.74
C PRO A 24 -13.28 -7.66 5.93
N ASP A 25 -13.13 -6.88 6.98
CA ASP A 25 -14.13 -6.79 8.05
C ASP A 25 -15.26 -5.80 7.66
N ALA A 26 -16.27 -5.64 8.52
CA ALA A 26 -17.43 -4.81 8.20
C ALA A 26 -17.12 -3.31 8.02
N ARG A 27 -15.98 -2.83 8.51
CA ARG A 27 -15.54 -1.42 8.40
C ARG A 27 -14.76 -1.17 7.11
N TYR A 28 -14.36 -2.24 6.43
CA TYR A 28 -13.52 -2.18 5.25
C TYR A 28 -14.39 -2.13 4.01
N LEU A 29 -13.96 -1.36 3.01
CA LEU A 29 -14.54 -1.43 1.68
C LEU A 29 -14.50 -2.88 1.15
N PRO A 30 -15.62 -3.43 0.64
CA PRO A 30 -15.64 -4.79 0.11
C PRO A 30 -14.63 -5.00 -1.00
N ASN A 31 -13.99 -6.17 -1.04
CA ASN A 31 -13.09 -6.53 -2.14
C ASN A 31 -13.88 -6.61 -3.45
N ASP A 32 -13.31 -6.05 -4.51
CA ASP A 32 -13.77 -6.21 -5.88
C ASP A 32 -12.60 -6.77 -6.72
N PRO A 33 -12.65 -8.04 -7.16
CA PRO A 33 -11.60 -8.63 -7.98
C PRO A 33 -11.37 -7.93 -9.32
N ASP A 34 -12.38 -7.21 -9.83
CA ASP A 34 -12.31 -6.51 -11.11
C ASP A 34 -11.74 -5.08 -10.99
N ASP A 35 -11.65 -4.54 -9.76
CA ASP A 35 -11.11 -3.21 -9.46
C ASP A 35 -9.92 -3.29 -8.49
N SER A 36 -10.18 -3.47 -7.20
CA SER A 36 -9.14 -3.58 -6.19
C SER A 36 -9.56 -4.36 -4.95
N GLN A 37 -8.56 -4.92 -4.29
CA GLN A 37 -8.74 -5.78 -3.11
C GLN A 37 -7.75 -5.39 -2.02
N TRP A 38 -8.15 -5.65 -0.77
CA TRP A 38 -7.26 -5.57 0.37
C TRP A 38 -6.22 -6.68 0.34
N VAL A 39 -4.96 -6.32 0.53
CA VAL A 39 -3.81 -7.22 0.58
C VAL A 39 -3.03 -7.05 1.88
N SER A 40 -2.43 -8.14 2.37
CA SER A 40 -1.60 -8.12 3.57
C SER A 40 -0.70 -9.37 3.69
N MET A 41 -0.03 -9.55 4.82
CA MET A 41 0.65 -10.79 5.20
C MET A 41 -0.36 -11.88 5.61
N PRO A 42 -0.01 -13.18 5.54
CA PRO A 42 -0.93 -14.26 5.93
C PRO A 42 -1.53 -14.12 7.35
N SER A 43 -0.74 -13.68 8.34
CA SER A 43 -1.18 -13.46 9.73
C SER A 43 -1.62 -12.02 10.01
N TRP A 44 -2.18 -11.33 9.01
CA TRP A 44 -2.52 -9.91 9.09
C TRP A 44 -3.41 -9.52 10.26
N ARG A 45 -4.35 -10.39 10.68
CA ARG A 45 -5.29 -10.11 11.79
C ARG A 45 -4.61 -9.94 13.14
N THR A 46 -3.38 -10.43 13.27
CA THR A 46 -2.57 -10.37 14.49
C THR A 46 -1.20 -9.77 14.17
N ALA A 47 -1.13 -8.88 13.17
CA ALA A 47 0.11 -8.23 12.78
C ALA A 47 0.67 -7.43 13.97
N GLN A 48 1.99 -7.41 14.09
CA GLN A 48 2.66 -6.72 15.18
C GLN A 48 2.28 -5.24 15.21
N ARG A 49 1.96 -4.78 16.41
CA ARG A 49 1.51 -3.44 16.75
C ARG A 49 2.66 -2.43 16.68
N ASN A 50 2.29 -1.16 16.51
CA ASN A 50 3.20 -0.01 16.44
C ASN A 50 4.43 -0.29 15.56
N THR A 51 4.18 -0.86 14.37
CA THR A 51 5.22 -1.31 13.46
C THR A 51 4.92 -0.90 12.02
N VAL A 52 5.97 -0.62 11.25
CA VAL A 52 5.89 -0.34 9.81
C VAL A 52 6.09 -1.63 9.01
N TYR A 53 5.28 -1.82 7.97
CA TYR A 53 5.44 -2.86 6.95
C TYR A 53 5.59 -2.20 5.58
N THR A 54 6.59 -2.61 4.81
CA THR A 54 6.81 -2.07 3.46
C THR A 54 6.25 -3.02 2.43
N PHE A 55 5.23 -2.56 1.71
CA PHE A 55 4.65 -3.23 0.55
C PHE A 55 5.35 -2.74 -0.71
N GLN A 56 5.68 -3.66 -1.62
CA GLN A 56 6.37 -3.38 -2.86
C GLN A 56 5.63 -4.00 -4.05
N THR A 57 5.52 -3.25 -5.15
CA THR A 57 5.09 -3.78 -6.46
C THR A 57 6.00 -3.23 -7.54
N GLU A 58 6.04 -3.93 -8.67
CA GLU A 58 6.82 -3.54 -9.84
C GLU A 58 5.90 -3.35 -11.06
N PHE A 59 6.31 -2.50 -11.99
CA PHE A 59 5.65 -2.30 -13.29
C PHE A 59 6.67 -1.87 -14.35
N GLU A 60 6.33 -2.08 -15.62
CA GLU A 60 7.20 -1.78 -16.76
C GLU A 60 6.70 -0.55 -17.53
N LEU A 61 7.62 0.34 -17.92
CA LEU A 61 7.35 1.50 -18.76
C LEU A 61 8.09 1.46 -20.10
N ASP A 62 8.56 0.28 -20.53
CA ASP A 62 9.07 0.12 -21.88
C ASP A 62 7.98 0.40 -22.93
N GLY A 63 8.37 1.13 -23.98
CA GLY A 63 7.43 1.56 -25.03
C GLY A 63 6.58 2.77 -24.68
N TYR A 64 6.87 3.49 -23.58
CA TYR A 64 6.19 4.73 -23.22
C TYR A 64 7.13 5.96 -23.28
N ASP A 65 6.56 7.10 -23.66
CA ASP A 65 7.20 8.41 -23.56
C ASP A 65 7.09 8.90 -22.11
N LEU A 66 8.17 8.71 -21.34
CA LEU A 66 8.22 9.05 -19.91
C LEU A 66 7.85 10.51 -19.62
N SER A 67 8.11 11.42 -20.56
CA SER A 67 7.77 12.84 -20.38
C SER A 67 6.25 13.10 -20.33
N THR A 68 5.45 12.11 -20.71
CA THR A 68 3.98 12.18 -20.73
C THR A 68 3.33 11.33 -19.66
N ILE A 69 4.11 10.55 -18.91
CA ILE A 69 3.57 9.65 -17.92
C ILE A 69 3.13 10.43 -16.69
N GLN A 70 1.88 10.21 -16.29
CA GLN A 70 1.35 10.61 -15.00
C GLN A 70 0.73 9.38 -14.35
N LEU A 71 1.18 9.07 -13.13
CA LEU A 71 0.66 7.96 -12.35
C LEU A 71 -0.02 8.52 -11.10
N PHE A 72 -1.32 8.32 -11.01
CA PHE A 72 -2.13 8.66 -9.85
C PHE A 72 -2.41 7.41 -9.04
N GLY A 73 -2.15 7.48 -7.74
CA GLY A 73 -2.50 6.43 -6.80
C GLY A 73 -3.53 6.92 -5.81
N ARG A 74 -4.43 6.04 -5.40
CA ARG A 74 -5.15 6.19 -4.14
C ARG A 74 -5.09 4.92 -3.32
N PHE A 75 -5.01 5.07 -2.01
CA PHE A 75 -4.80 3.95 -1.10
C PHE A 75 -5.67 4.08 0.15
N LEU A 76 -5.99 2.91 0.72
CA LEU A 76 -6.52 2.73 2.07
C LEU A 76 -5.59 1.76 2.80
N ALA A 77 -5.49 1.91 4.11
CA ALA A 77 -4.61 1.10 4.94
C ALA A 77 -5.14 1.08 6.36
N ASP A 78 -5.09 -0.09 6.98
CA ASP A 78 -5.31 -0.26 8.42
C ASP A 78 -3.92 -0.36 9.07
N ASN A 79 -3.40 0.68 9.75
CA ASN A 79 -4.08 1.94 10.13
C ASN A 79 -3.72 3.12 9.22
N GLY A 80 -2.49 3.13 8.71
CA GLY A 80 -1.84 4.33 8.21
C GLY A 80 -0.98 4.09 6.98
N VAL A 81 -0.91 5.02 6.03
CA VAL A 81 0.23 5.12 5.11
C VAL A 81 1.16 6.23 5.56
N ARG A 82 2.39 5.82 5.83
CA ARG A 82 3.43 6.70 6.36
C ARG A 82 4.25 7.35 5.25
N GLU A 83 4.63 6.58 4.24
CA GLU A 83 5.46 7.02 3.13
C GLU A 83 5.16 6.23 1.85
N VAL A 84 5.32 6.87 0.70
CA VAL A 84 5.31 6.24 -0.62
C VAL A 84 6.63 6.58 -1.31
N ARG A 85 7.27 5.58 -1.94
CA ARG A 85 8.51 5.76 -2.70
C ARG A 85 8.38 5.16 -4.10
N VAL A 86 9.03 5.80 -5.06
CA VAL A 86 9.17 5.33 -6.44
C VAL A 86 10.66 5.23 -6.76
N ASN A 87 11.12 4.03 -7.11
CA ASN A 87 12.53 3.72 -7.34
C ASN A 87 13.44 4.21 -6.19
N GLY A 88 12.97 4.07 -4.95
CA GLY A 88 13.65 4.51 -3.73
C GLY A 88 13.55 6.02 -3.43
N SER A 89 12.97 6.82 -4.31
CA SER A 89 12.78 8.27 -4.10
C SER A 89 11.41 8.55 -3.47
N PRO A 90 11.30 9.36 -2.41
CA PRO A 90 10.02 9.70 -1.79
C PRO A 90 9.07 10.43 -2.73
N VAL A 91 7.79 10.14 -2.62
CA VAL A 91 6.68 10.83 -3.29
C VAL A 91 5.88 11.57 -2.23
N GLU A 92 5.48 12.81 -2.52
CA GLU A 92 4.63 13.57 -1.61
C GLU A 92 3.29 12.85 -1.41
N VAL A 93 2.98 12.60 -0.14
CA VAL A 93 1.74 11.99 0.32
C VAL A 93 1.33 12.69 1.60
N GLU A 94 0.03 12.96 1.75
CA GLU A 94 -0.51 13.28 3.07
C GLU A 94 -0.44 12.02 3.93
N SER A 95 0.64 11.94 4.71
CA SER A 95 0.86 10.86 5.66
C SER A 95 -0.34 10.79 6.59
N TRP A 96 -1.04 9.66 6.59
CA TRP A 96 -2.13 9.44 7.53
C TRP A 96 -1.67 8.38 8.51
N VAL A 97 -1.62 8.78 9.77
CA VAL A 97 -1.35 7.90 10.91
C VAL A 97 -2.60 7.87 11.78
N ASP A 98 -3.77 7.97 11.13
CA ASP A 98 -5.05 7.93 11.81
C ASP A 98 -5.22 6.55 12.43
N ASN A 99 -5.52 6.55 13.72
CA ASN A 99 -5.82 5.34 14.48
C ASN A 99 -7.00 5.61 15.39
N GLN A 100 -8.12 5.97 14.76
CA GLN A 100 -9.33 6.31 15.49
C GLN A 100 -10.07 5.03 15.89
N SER A 101 -10.66 5.04 17.08
CA SER A 101 -11.56 3.95 17.49
C SER A 101 -12.72 3.87 16.51
N TRP A 102 -13.00 2.67 16.00
CA TRP A 102 -14.05 2.44 14.99
C TRP A 102 -13.83 3.16 13.66
N GLN A 103 -12.58 3.47 13.30
CA GLN A 103 -12.26 3.99 11.97
C GLN A 103 -12.85 3.09 10.88
N GLU A 104 -13.59 3.73 9.97
CA GLU A 104 -14.06 3.12 8.72
C GLU A 104 -12.96 3.26 7.66
N PHE A 105 -12.89 2.31 6.74
CA PHE A 105 -11.95 2.30 5.64
C PHE A 105 -12.71 2.21 4.31
N ASP A 106 -13.44 3.28 4.02
CA ASP A 106 -14.35 3.40 2.88
C ASP A 106 -13.83 4.40 1.83
N HIS A 107 -14.68 4.74 0.85
CA HIS A 107 -14.32 5.68 -0.21
C HIS A 107 -13.94 7.08 0.28
N SER A 108 -14.40 7.51 1.45
CA SER A 108 -14.09 8.85 1.99
C SER A 108 -12.68 8.95 2.57
N GLN A 109 -12.05 7.80 2.87
CA GLN A 109 -10.77 7.75 3.58
C GLN A 109 -9.56 7.57 2.67
N PHE A 110 -9.75 7.44 1.36
CA PHE A 110 -8.64 7.36 0.42
C PHE A 110 -7.72 8.59 0.57
N ARG A 111 -6.41 8.38 0.66
CA ARG A 111 -5.44 9.43 0.29
C ARG A 111 -4.79 9.13 -1.03
N PHE A 112 -4.21 10.18 -1.59
CA PHE A 112 -3.81 10.25 -2.97
C PHE A 112 -2.32 10.53 -3.08
N VAL A 113 -1.72 10.01 -4.13
CA VAL A 113 -0.39 10.41 -4.59
C VAL A 113 -0.46 10.75 -6.08
N ASN A 114 0.37 11.71 -6.47
CA ASN A 114 0.62 12.02 -7.86
C ASN A 114 2.12 11.84 -8.15
N VAL A 115 2.44 10.82 -8.95
CA VAL A 115 3.81 10.49 -9.34
C VAL A 115 4.07 11.09 -10.71
N THR A 116 4.82 12.20 -10.72
CA THR A 116 5.23 12.92 -11.94
C THR A 116 6.75 12.90 -12.15
N SER A 117 7.50 12.31 -11.22
CA SER A 117 8.96 12.24 -11.26
C SER A 117 9.47 10.93 -10.65
N GLY A 118 10.75 10.63 -10.83
CA GLY A 118 11.38 9.40 -10.33
C GLY A 118 11.14 8.15 -11.18
N LEU A 119 10.27 8.22 -12.19
CA LEU A 119 10.03 7.14 -13.15
C LEU A 119 11.19 6.99 -14.14
N VAL A 120 11.52 5.74 -14.47
CA VAL A 120 12.58 5.38 -15.41
C VAL A 120 12.04 4.50 -16.54
N LYS A 121 12.79 4.39 -17.63
CA LYS A 121 12.47 3.45 -18.72
C LYS A 121 12.64 2.01 -18.22
N GLY A 122 11.77 1.11 -18.66
CA GLY A 122 11.75 -0.28 -18.19
C GLY A 122 11.16 -0.39 -16.79
N LYS A 123 11.81 -1.18 -15.94
CA LYS A 123 11.26 -1.59 -14.65
C LYS A 123 11.26 -0.46 -13.63
N ASN A 124 10.09 -0.23 -13.04
CA ASN A 124 9.87 0.70 -11.93
C ASN A 124 9.36 -0.05 -10.70
N VAL A 125 9.72 0.46 -9.52
CA VAL A 125 9.33 -0.11 -8.23
C VAL A 125 8.55 0.95 -7.44
N ILE A 126 7.40 0.56 -6.90
CA ILE A 126 6.67 1.35 -5.91
C ILE A 126 6.78 0.65 -4.57
N GLU A 127 7.09 1.43 -3.53
CA GLU A 127 7.06 0.99 -2.14
C GLU A 127 6.10 1.85 -1.32
N ILE A 128 5.34 1.22 -0.44
CA ILE A 128 4.39 1.87 0.46
C ILE A 128 4.65 1.37 1.88
N ASP A 129 4.95 2.30 2.78
CA ASP A 129 5.11 2.02 4.19
C ASP A 129 3.78 2.14 4.90
N VAL A 130 3.25 1.00 5.35
CA VAL A 130 2.02 0.89 6.13
C VAL A 130 2.36 0.89 7.61
N TRP A 131 1.83 1.86 8.35
CA TRP A 131 1.89 1.89 9.81
C TRP A 131 0.72 1.11 10.41
N ASN A 132 1.04 0.09 11.19
CA ASN A 132 0.09 -0.71 11.96
C ASN A 132 0.21 -0.35 13.44
N GLY A 133 -0.65 0.54 13.95
CA GLY A 133 -0.58 1.07 15.31
C GLY A 133 -1.74 0.62 16.21
N ILE A 134 -1.67 0.89 17.52
CA ILE A 134 -2.82 0.79 18.44
C ILE A 134 -3.14 2.12 19.12
N PHE A 135 -4.42 2.33 19.48
CA PHE A 135 -4.85 3.52 20.23
C PHE A 135 -5.70 3.23 21.48
N GLN A 136 -6.03 1.97 21.78
CA GLN A 136 -6.81 1.68 22.98
C GLN A 136 -5.92 1.62 24.23
N GLU A 137 -6.14 2.56 25.14
CA GLU A 137 -5.81 2.44 26.55
C GLU A 137 -7.02 1.84 27.30
N PRO A 138 -6.83 0.83 28.18
CA PRO A 138 -5.55 0.18 28.45
C PRO A 138 -5.08 -0.62 27.25
N ALA A 139 -3.76 -0.66 27.04
CA ALA A 139 -3.13 -1.47 26.01
C ALA A 139 -3.77 -2.86 25.96
N GLN A 140 -4.40 -3.15 24.81
CA GLN A 140 -5.03 -4.44 24.53
C GLN A 140 -4.11 -5.59 24.91
N SER A 141 -4.67 -6.69 25.41
CA SER A 141 -3.91 -7.85 25.85
C SER A 141 -3.06 -8.44 24.71
N ARG A 142 -1.95 -9.12 25.05
CA ARG A 142 -1.18 -9.89 24.06
C ARG A 142 -2.11 -10.96 23.46
N GLY A 143 -2.60 -10.73 22.24
CA GLY A 143 -3.51 -11.64 21.55
C GLY A 143 -4.71 -10.96 20.90
N ASP A 144 -5.03 -9.72 21.29
CA ASP A 144 -6.16 -9.02 20.68
C ASP A 144 -5.86 -8.71 19.19
N PRO A 145 -6.88 -8.85 18.30
CA PRO A 145 -6.71 -8.59 16.88
C PRO A 145 -6.13 -7.20 16.62
N ASN A 146 -5.09 -7.17 15.80
CA ASN A 146 -4.46 -5.94 15.33
C ASN A 146 -4.25 -6.06 13.82
N PRO A 147 -5.33 -5.88 13.04
CA PRO A 147 -5.30 -6.06 11.60
C PRO A 147 -4.39 -5.04 10.93
N MET A 148 -3.57 -5.51 9.99
CA MET A 148 -2.83 -4.65 9.07
C MET A 148 -3.26 -4.99 7.65
N ALA A 149 -3.62 -4.00 6.84
CA ALA A 149 -3.97 -4.25 5.45
C ALA A 149 -3.72 -3.03 4.58
N LEU A 150 -3.52 -3.25 3.28
CA LEU A 150 -3.35 -2.21 2.27
C LEU A 150 -4.31 -2.49 1.11
N ARG A 151 -4.98 -1.46 0.62
CA ARG A 151 -5.70 -1.48 -0.66
C ARG A 151 -5.20 -0.33 -1.51
N VAL A 152 -4.90 -0.59 -2.77
CA VAL A 152 -4.31 0.41 -3.67
C VAL A 152 -4.99 0.35 -5.03
N GLU A 153 -5.24 1.53 -5.58
CA GLU A 153 -5.78 1.73 -6.92
C GLU A 153 -4.86 2.68 -7.67
N TRP A 154 -4.47 2.29 -8.88
CA TRP A 154 -3.55 3.03 -9.73
C TRP A 154 -4.23 3.41 -11.04
N TYR A 155 -4.05 4.66 -11.44
CA TYR A 155 -4.47 5.19 -12.74
C TYR A 155 -3.24 5.76 -13.43
N ALA A 156 -2.91 5.23 -14.61
CA ALA A 156 -1.76 5.65 -15.38
C ALA A 156 -2.21 6.26 -16.71
N PHE A 157 -1.64 7.40 -17.06
CA PHE A 157 -1.83 8.08 -18.33
C PHE A 157 -0.46 8.29 -18.97
N GLY A 158 -0.38 8.10 -20.28
CA GLY A 158 0.84 8.39 -21.03
C GLY A 158 0.76 7.92 -22.47
N ARG A 159 1.62 8.49 -23.31
CA ARG A 159 1.69 8.12 -24.72
C ARG A 159 2.67 6.96 -24.90
N GLN A 160 2.29 5.99 -25.71
CA GLN A 160 3.24 5.01 -26.20
C GLN A 160 4.19 5.68 -27.19
N THR A 161 5.47 5.29 -27.16
CA THR A 161 6.38 5.62 -28.25
C THR A 161 5.95 4.80 -29.46
N ASN A 162 5.64 5.47 -30.58
CA ASN A 162 5.36 4.76 -31.83
C ASN A 162 6.56 3.87 -32.15
N GLN A 163 6.36 2.55 -32.09
CA GLN A 163 7.27 1.61 -32.72
C GLN A 163 7.02 1.73 -34.23
N LEU A 164 7.90 2.47 -34.91
CA LEU A 164 8.09 2.35 -36.36
C LEU A 164 8.85 1.06 -36.66
#